data_AF-A0A1I0RZ25-F1
#
_entry.id   AF-A0A1I0RZ25-F1
#
_cell.length_a   1.000
_cell.length_b   1.000
_cell.length_c   1.000
_cell.angle_alpha   90.00
_cell.angle_beta   90.00
_cell.angle_gamma   90.00
#
_symmetry.space_group_name_H-M   'P 1'
#
loop_
_entity.id
_entity.type
_entity.pdbx_description
1 polymer ?
#
loop_
_entity_poly.entity_id
_entity_poly.type
_entity_poly.pdbx_seq_one_letter_code
_entity_poly.pdbx_strand_id
1 'polypeptide(L)'
;MNNKKLTLPLLVVSLLFGLTTSAQFRVNPEQKKIAAAFMSYLEHHAVKDAENLLISPSVKQQAQIARAEKEIAKIVGKTELSIIQVEHGNGNLFRARYWIEGERYDEYYQADIIFDNPSSSKISKVKFFGRKELVENAKWREKHSNTPPALPPPQIH
;
A
#
# COMPACT_ATOMS: atom_id res chain seq x y z
N MET A 1 45.22 39.43 -44.49
CA MET A 1 43.82 39.55 -44.04
C MET A 1 43.46 38.28 -43.27
N ASN A 2 42.97 38.46 -42.04
CA ASN A 2 41.86 37.74 -41.38
C ASN A 2 41.88 36.20 -41.37
N ASN A 3 41.51 35.46 -40.32
CA ASN A 3 41.21 35.69 -38.91
C ASN A 3 40.67 34.32 -38.42
N LYS A 4 41.02 33.98 -37.17
CA LYS A 4 40.21 33.20 -36.21
C LYS A 4 40.21 31.66 -36.25
N LYS A 5 40.12 31.18 -35.01
CA LYS A 5 40.25 29.85 -34.43
C LYS A 5 38.91 29.08 -34.43
N LEU A 6 39.05 27.78 -34.14
CA LEU A 6 38.17 26.90 -33.34
C LEU A 6 36.78 26.56 -33.91
N THR A 7 36.51 25.25 -34.05
CA THR A 7 35.28 24.53 -33.60
C THR A 7 35.44 23.05 -33.96
N LEU A 8 35.67 22.15 -33.00
CA LEU A 8 34.69 21.43 -32.16
C LEU A 8 34.42 20.00 -32.72
N PRO A 9 34.98 18.93 -32.13
CA PRO A 9 34.57 17.56 -32.47
C PRO A 9 33.17 17.31 -31.91
N LEU A 10 32.17 17.20 -32.79
CA LEU A 10 30.78 16.96 -32.40
C LEU A 10 30.55 15.48 -32.06
N LEU A 11 30.88 15.19 -30.81
CA LEU A 11 30.17 14.34 -29.84
C LEU A 11 28.75 13.90 -30.26
N VAL A 12 28.61 12.76 -30.91
CA VAL A 12 27.39 11.92 -30.99
C VAL A 12 27.89 10.56 -31.54
N VAL A 13 27.61 9.35 -31.06
CA VAL A 13 26.50 8.71 -30.37
C VAL A 13 27.16 7.48 -29.73
N SER A 14 27.17 7.33 -28.41
CA SER A 14 27.18 6.04 -27.69
C SER A 14 27.21 6.29 -26.19
N LEU A 15 26.41 7.26 -25.74
CA LEU A 15 25.93 7.26 -24.36
C LEU A 15 24.79 6.22 -24.29
N LEU A 16 25.10 4.96 -24.59
CA LEU A 16 24.29 3.79 -24.19
C LEU A 16 24.54 3.53 -22.70
N PHE A 17 24.42 4.57 -21.88
CA PHE A 17 23.99 4.37 -20.52
C PHE A 17 22.52 4.05 -20.66
N GLY A 18 22.23 2.75 -20.78
CA GLY A 18 20.90 2.22 -20.59
C GLY A 18 20.41 2.75 -19.26
N LEU A 19 19.60 3.80 -19.32
CA LEU A 19 18.70 4.19 -18.27
C LEU A 19 17.87 2.95 -18.00
N THR A 20 18.29 2.17 -17.01
CA THR A 20 17.36 1.38 -16.23
C THR A 20 16.47 2.42 -15.58
N THR A 21 15.46 2.87 -16.32
CA THR A 21 14.37 3.66 -15.79
C THR A 21 13.72 2.75 -14.78
N SER A 22 14.17 2.81 -13.53
CA SER A 22 13.40 2.32 -12.41
C SER A 22 12.07 3.02 -12.57
N ALA A 23 11.02 2.28 -12.92
CA ALA A 23 9.68 2.82 -12.95
C ALA A 23 9.42 3.34 -11.53
N GLN A 24 9.65 4.64 -11.32
CA GLN A 24 9.39 5.27 -10.04
C GLN A 24 7.90 5.11 -9.82
N PHE A 25 7.55 4.23 -8.88
CA PHE A 25 6.17 3.96 -8.49
C PHE A 25 5.56 5.26 -7.99
N ARG A 26 4.90 6.01 -8.89
CA ARG A 26 4.23 7.25 -8.53
C ARG A 26 3.00 6.85 -7.73
N VAL A 27 2.95 7.30 -6.48
CA VAL A 27 1.80 7.07 -5.62
C VAL A 27 0.57 7.67 -6.30
N ASN A 28 -0.52 6.90 -6.42
CA ASN A 28 -1.78 7.40 -6.94
C ASN A 28 -2.58 8.05 -5.80
N PRO A 29 -2.67 9.40 -5.73
CA PRO A 29 -3.27 10.08 -4.59
C PRO A 29 -4.77 9.84 -4.47
N GLU A 30 -5.49 9.71 -5.59
CA GLU A 30 -6.94 9.51 -5.57
C GLU A 30 -7.31 8.11 -5.08
N GLN A 31 -6.61 7.09 -5.56
CA GLN A 31 -6.81 5.73 -5.05
C GLN A 31 -6.36 5.58 -3.59
N LYS A 32 -5.32 6.31 -3.17
CA LYS A 32 -4.94 6.39 -1.74
C LYS A 32 -6.05 6.99 -0.90
N LYS A 33 -6.72 8.07 -1.36
CA LYS A 33 -7.88 8.66 -0.67
C LYS A 33 -9.04 7.68 -0.58
N ILE A 34 -9.34 6.95 -1.66
CA ILE A 34 -10.41 5.93 -1.66
C ILE A 34 -10.08 4.80 -0.68
N ALA A 35 -8.83 4.34 -0.65
CA ALA A 35 -8.38 3.33 0.31
C ALA A 35 -8.48 3.83 1.76
N ALA A 36 -8.13 5.09 2.02
CA ALA A 36 -8.29 5.72 3.33
C ALA A 36 -9.77 5.86 3.73
N ALA A 37 -10.63 6.31 2.82
CA ALA A 37 -12.07 6.41 3.04
C ALA A 37 -12.69 5.04 3.34
N PHE A 38 -12.27 4.00 2.63
CA PHE A 38 -12.72 2.62 2.90
C PHE A 38 -12.40 2.21 4.34
N MET A 39 -11.16 2.41 4.80
CA MET A 39 -10.78 2.09 6.19
C MET A 39 -11.55 2.94 7.20
N SER A 40 -11.68 4.24 6.94
CA SER A 40 -12.44 5.16 7.79
C SER A 40 -13.90 4.73 7.93
N TYR A 41 -14.55 4.26 6.87
CA TYR A 41 -15.92 3.75 6.97
C TYR A 41 -16.01 2.53 7.88
N LEU A 42 -15.02 1.64 7.89
CA LEU A 42 -15.00 0.50 8.81
C LEU A 42 -14.81 0.94 10.27
N GLU A 43 -13.94 1.92 10.52
CA GLU A 43 -13.73 2.49 11.86
C GLU A 43 -14.99 3.16 12.42
N HIS A 44 -15.82 3.74 11.54
CA HIS A 44 -17.05 4.45 11.92
C HIS A 44 -18.31 3.58 11.77
N HIS A 45 -18.18 2.25 11.68
CA HIS A 45 -19.29 1.30 11.55
C HIS A 45 -20.18 1.52 10.31
N ALA A 46 -19.70 2.23 9.30
CA ALA A 46 -20.38 2.57 8.05
C ALA A 46 -20.16 1.49 6.97
N VAL A 47 -20.51 0.23 7.28
CA VAL A 47 -20.24 -0.94 6.42
C VAL A 47 -20.81 -0.78 5.02
N LYS A 48 -22.00 -0.19 4.87
CA LYS A 48 -22.65 0.02 3.57
C LYS A 48 -21.89 1.02 2.69
N ASP A 49 -21.35 2.08 3.29
CA ASP A 49 -20.54 3.05 2.56
C ASP A 49 -19.20 2.45 2.12
N ALA A 50 -18.59 1.61 2.98
CA ALA A 50 -17.41 0.83 2.59
C ALA A 50 -17.71 -0.12 1.41
N GLU A 51 -18.84 -0.84 1.43
CA GLU A 51 -19.28 -1.71 0.33
C GLU A 51 -19.50 -0.92 -0.97
N ASN A 52 -20.04 0.30 -0.88
CA ASN A 52 -20.30 1.17 -2.04
C ASN A 52 -19.01 1.62 -2.74
N LEU A 53 -17.84 1.54 -2.10
CA LEU A 53 -16.56 1.82 -2.75
C LEU A 53 -16.05 0.66 -3.62
N LEU A 54 -16.65 -0.52 -3.52
CA LEU A 54 -16.25 -1.71 -4.29
C LEU A 54 -17.01 -1.83 -5.61
N ILE A 55 -16.39 -2.49 -6.59
CA ILE A 55 -17.03 -2.96 -7.80
C ILE A 55 -17.84 -4.22 -7.44
N SER A 56 -19.17 -4.10 -7.40
CA SER A 56 -20.11 -5.22 -7.26
C SER A 56 -19.67 -6.29 -6.25
N PRO A 57 -19.56 -5.96 -4.95
CA PRO A 57 -19.01 -6.86 -3.96
C PRO A 57 -19.85 -8.13 -3.84
N SER A 58 -19.23 -9.30 -3.97
CA SER A 58 -19.89 -10.59 -3.74
C SER A 58 -20.39 -10.71 -2.29
N VAL A 59 -21.38 -11.58 -2.05
CA VAL A 59 -21.88 -11.89 -0.68
C VAL A 59 -20.74 -12.29 0.26
N LYS A 60 -19.75 -13.04 -0.24
CA LYS A 60 -18.56 -13.41 0.53
C LYS A 60 -17.73 -12.18 0.91
N GLN A 61 -17.51 -11.26 -0.02
CA GLN A 61 -16.78 -10.03 0.24
C GLN A 61 -17.52 -9.13 1.25
N GLN A 62 -18.84 -8.98 1.12
CA GLN A 62 -19.68 -8.24 2.07
C GLN A 62 -19.58 -8.82 3.49
N ALA A 63 -19.68 -10.15 3.63
CA ALA A 63 -19.49 -10.82 4.92
C ALA A 63 -18.08 -10.60 5.50
N GLN A 64 -17.05 -10.58 4.65
CA GLN A 64 -15.68 -10.26 5.08
C GLN A 64 -15.54 -8.82 5.55
N ILE A 65 -16.17 -7.86 4.87
CA ILE A 65 -16.20 -6.44 5.26
C ILE A 65 -16.90 -6.27 6.61
N ALA A 66 -18.07 -6.88 6.80
CA ALA A 66 -18.80 -6.85 8.07
C ALA A 66 -17.99 -7.51 9.20
N ARG A 67 -17.22 -8.57 8.91
CA ARG A 67 -16.31 -9.16 9.89
C ARG A 67 -15.13 -8.22 10.18
N ALA A 68 -14.59 -7.54 9.17
CA ALA A 68 -13.47 -6.62 9.31
C ALA A 68 -13.81 -5.45 10.23
N GLU A 69 -14.99 -4.85 10.07
CA GLU A 69 -15.52 -3.82 10.96
C GLU A 69 -15.50 -4.29 12.43
N LYS A 70 -16.04 -5.48 12.72
CA LYS A 70 -16.00 -6.06 14.07
C LYS A 70 -14.60 -6.32 14.61
N GLU A 71 -13.65 -6.70 13.76
CA GLU A 71 -12.25 -6.90 14.18
C GLU A 71 -11.57 -5.57 14.47
N ILE A 72 -11.81 -4.55 13.66
CA ILE A 72 -11.30 -3.19 13.85
C ILE A 72 -11.89 -2.57 15.13
N ALA A 73 -13.18 -2.78 15.40
CA ALA A 73 -13.82 -2.30 16.63
C ALA A 73 -13.24 -2.91 17.93
N LYS A 74 -12.55 -4.05 17.86
CA LYS A 74 -11.87 -4.67 19.00
C LYS A 74 -10.47 -4.10 19.24
N ILE A 75 -9.96 -3.30 18.31
CA ILE A 75 -8.64 -2.68 18.45
C ILE A 75 -8.71 -1.70 19.62
N VAL A 76 -8.02 -2.03 20.71
CA VAL A 76 -7.94 -1.22 21.93
C VAL A 76 -6.51 -0.70 22.10
N GLY A 77 -6.38 0.57 22.47
CA GLY A 77 -5.08 1.22 22.70
C GLY A 77 -4.70 2.22 21.60
N LYS A 78 -3.44 2.70 21.66
CA LYS A 78 -2.89 3.60 20.64
C LYS A 78 -2.51 2.78 19.42
N THR A 79 -3.40 2.73 18.44
CA THR A 79 -3.09 2.11 17.15
C THR A 79 -3.01 3.13 16.04
N GLU A 80 -1.99 3.00 15.20
CA GLU A 80 -1.79 3.87 14.05
C GLU A 80 -2.20 3.15 12.77
N LEU A 81 -2.99 3.83 11.93
CA LEU A 81 -3.31 3.38 10.58
C LEU A 81 -2.26 3.89 9.59
N SER A 82 -1.50 2.98 8.99
CA SER A 82 -0.59 3.31 7.89
C SER A 82 -1.12 2.75 6.57
N ILE A 83 -1.14 3.57 5.52
CA ILE A 83 -1.55 3.19 4.16
C ILE A 83 -0.42 3.48 3.19
N ILE A 84 0.17 2.40 2.67
CA ILE A 84 1.27 2.45 1.69
C ILE A 84 0.86 1.80 0.37
N GLN A 85 1.33 2.35 -0.74
CA GLN A 85 1.20 1.68 -2.04
C GLN A 85 2.28 0.62 -2.17
N VAL A 86 1.90 -0.58 -2.59
CA VAL A 86 2.79 -1.72 -2.80
C VAL A 86 2.74 -2.10 -4.28
N GLU A 87 3.88 -2.51 -4.82
CA GLU A 87 3.96 -3.03 -6.19
C GLU A 87 3.06 -4.25 -6.38
N HIS A 88 2.17 -4.20 -7.37
CA HIS A 88 1.17 -5.24 -7.60
C HIS A 88 0.84 -5.39 -9.09
N GLY A 89 1.74 -6.01 -9.86
CA GLY A 89 1.51 -6.37 -11.26
C GLY A 89 0.91 -5.22 -12.08
N ASN A 90 -0.28 -5.44 -12.64
CA ASN A 90 -0.98 -4.49 -13.51
C ASN A 90 -1.89 -3.49 -12.78
N GLY A 91 -2.02 -3.59 -11.46
CA GLY A 91 -2.93 -2.78 -10.64
C GLY A 91 -2.22 -2.03 -9.52
N ASN A 92 -2.98 -1.27 -8.75
CA ASN A 92 -2.47 -0.62 -7.54
C ASN A 92 -2.98 -1.36 -6.30
N LEU A 93 -2.07 -1.74 -5.42
CA LEU A 93 -2.39 -2.27 -4.10
C LEU A 93 -2.06 -1.23 -3.06
N PHE A 94 -3.04 -0.91 -2.22
CA PHE A 94 -2.86 -0.10 -1.02
C PHE A 94 -2.98 -1.01 0.19
N ARG A 95 -1.90 -1.09 0.97
CA ARG A 95 -1.84 -1.89 2.18
C ARG A 95 -2.10 -0.99 3.38
N ALA A 96 -3.24 -1.17 4.00
CA ALA A 96 -3.64 -0.55 5.25
C ALA A 96 -3.26 -1.45 6.43
N ARG A 97 -2.59 -0.92 7.45
CA ARG A 97 -2.16 -1.65 8.64
C ARG A 97 -2.47 -0.89 9.91
N TYR A 98 -2.99 -1.60 10.90
CA TYR A 98 -3.06 -1.15 12.29
C TYR A 98 -1.89 -1.76 13.07
N TRP A 99 -1.15 -0.90 13.75
CA TRP A 99 -0.01 -1.28 14.58
C TRP A 99 -0.33 -1.06 16.06
N ILE A 100 0.12 -1.93 16.95
CA ILE A 100 0.12 -1.69 18.40
C ILE A 100 1.55 -1.36 18.83
N GLU A 101 1.72 -0.16 19.39
CA GLU A 101 3.01 0.30 19.90
C GLU A 101 3.50 -0.60 21.06
N GLY A 102 4.78 -0.96 21.03
CA GLY A 102 5.45 -1.68 22.12
C GLY A 102 5.34 -3.21 22.08
N GLU A 103 4.63 -3.80 21.12
CA GLU A 103 4.61 -5.24 20.91
C GLU A 103 5.71 -5.71 19.94
N ARG A 104 6.27 -6.91 20.16
CA ARG A 104 7.25 -7.52 19.23
C ARG A 104 6.66 -7.79 17.84
N TYR A 105 5.39 -8.17 17.80
CA TYR A 105 4.63 -8.38 16.57
C TYR A 105 3.50 -7.34 16.57
N ASP A 106 3.89 -6.12 16.22
CA ASP A 106 3.09 -4.90 16.29
C ASP A 106 1.96 -4.84 15.25
N GLU A 107 2.08 -5.55 14.11
CA GLU A 107 0.98 -5.67 13.12
C GLU A 107 -0.24 -6.40 13.72
N TYR A 108 -1.31 -5.64 14.03
CA TYR A 108 -2.54 -6.19 14.60
C TYR A 108 -3.56 -6.60 13.54
N TYR A 109 -3.72 -5.78 12.51
CA TYR A 109 -4.68 -5.99 11.45
C TYR A 109 -4.20 -5.38 10.14
N GLN A 110 -4.49 -6.04 9.02
CA GLN A 110 -4.13 -5.55 7.69
C GLN A 110 -5.28 -5.72 6.71
N ALA A 111 -5.47 -4.72 5.84
CA ALA A 111 -6.30 -4.81 4.66
C ALA A 111 -5.46 -4.48 3.41
N ASP A 112 -5.41 -5.41 2.45
CA ASP A 112 -4.86 -5.15 1.12
C ASP A 112 -6.00 -4.77 0.19
N ILE A 113 -6.05 -3.49 -0.19
CA ILE A 113 -7.07 -2.86 -1.02
C ILE A 113 -6.55 -2.77 -2.45
N ILE A 114 -7.22 -3.43 -3.38
CA ILE A 114 -6.73 -3.65 -4.74
C ILE A 114 -7.62 -2.91 -5.74
N PHE A 115 -6.98 -2.22 -6.68
CA PHE A 115 -7.60 -1.59 -7.85
C PHE A 115 -7.13 -2.31 -9.11
N ASP A 116 -8.04 -2.52 -10.06
CA ASP A 116 -7.72 -3.25 -11.30
C ASP A 116 -6.70 -2.53 -12.19
N ASN A 117 -6.71 -1.20 -12.16
CA ASN A 117 -5.80 -0.36 -12.93
C ASN A 117 -5.64 1.03 -12.29
N PRO A 118 -4.64 1.84 -12.73
CA PRO A 118 -4.39 3.17 -12.17
C PRO A 118 -5.50 4.20 -12.35
N SER A 119 -6.40 4.01 -13.32
CA SER A 119 -7.54 4.91 -13.55
C SER A 119 -8.81 4.54 -12.78
N SER A 120 -8.83 3.40 -12.09
CA SER A 120 -10.02 2.94 -11.38
C SER A 120 -10.36 3.86 -10.20
N SER A 121 -11.63 4.25 -10.11
CA SER A 121 -12.21 4.98 -8.97
C SER A 121 -12.95 4.06 -7.99
N LYS A 122 -12.92 2.74 -8.23
CA LYS A 122 -13.56 1.72 -7.40
C LYS A 122 -12.58 0.62 -7.05
N ILE A 123 -12.74 0.08 -5.84
CA ILE A 123 -11.96 -1.03 -5.32
C ILE A 123 -12.45 -2.32 -5.97
N SER A 124 -11.56 -3.09 -6.59
CA SER A 124 -11.96 -4.37 -7.19
C SER A 124 -11.99 -5.50 -6.18
N LYS A 125 -11.07 -5.48 -5.21
CA LYS A 125 -10.99 -6.51 -4.17
C LYS A 125 -10.33 -6.01 -2.90
N VAL A 126 -10.75 -6.56 -1.77
CA VAL A 126 -10.06 -6.37 -0.49
C VAL A 126 -9.71 -7.72 0.11
N LYS A 127 -8.48 -7.89 0.58
CA LYS A 127 -8.04 -9.05 1.37
C LYS A 127 -7.77 -8.58 2.79
N PHE A 128 -8.26 -9.33 3.77
CA PHE A 128 -8.10 -9.03 5.19
C PHE A 128 -7.22 -10.06 5.86
N PHE A 129 -6.34 -9.61 6.74
CA PHE A 129 -5.43 -10.44 7.51
C PHE A 129 -5.59 -10.07 8.99
N GLY A 130 -5.94 -11.06 9.81
CA GLY A 130 -6.07 -10.89 11.26
C GLY A 130 -4.76 -11.13 11.99
N ARG A 131 -4.71 -10.73 13.26
CA ARG A 131 -3.53 -10.81 14.12
C ARG A 131 -2.80 -12.16 14.08
N LYS A 132 -3.54 -13.28 14.18
CA LYS A 132 -2.92 -14.62 14.18
C LYS A 132 -2.08 -14.88 12.92
N GLU A 133 -2.64 -14.57 11.76
CA GLU A 133 -1.98 -14.76 10.46
C GLU A 133 -0.78 -13.82 10.31
N LEU A 134 -0.90 -12.56 10.76
CA LEU A 134 0.18 -11.58 10.71
C LEU A 134 1.36 -11.99 11.60
N VAL A 135 1.09 -12.47 12.83
CA VAL A 135 2.11 -12.98 13.75
C VAL A 135 2.80 -14.23 13.17
N GLU A 136 2.05 -15.16 12.60
CA GLU A 136 2.62 -16.36 11.96
C GLU A 136 3.52 -15.98 10.77
N ASN A 137 3.09 -15.02 9.96
CA ASN A 137 3.87 -14.51 8.84
C ASN A 137 5.14 -13.77 9.32
N ALA A 138 5.06 -12.95 10.37
CA ALA A 138 6.22 -12.32 10.98
C ALA A 138 7.24 -13.35 11.50
N LYS A 139 6.80 -14.37 12.24
CA LYS A 139 7.65 -15.47 12.71
C LYS A 139 8.29 -16.24 11.56
N TRP A 140 7.53 -16.49 10.50
CA TRP A 140 8.05 -17.17 9.31
C TRP A 140 9.14 -16.34 8.63
N ARG A 141 8.94 -15.02 8.49
CA ARG A 141 9.93 -14.09 7.95
C ARG A 141 11.19 -14.05 8.79
N GLU A 142 11.08 -13.93 10.11
CA GLU A 142 12.24 -13.96 11.04
C GLU A 142 13.07 -15.26 10.88
N LYS A 143 12.40 -16.40 10.66
CA LYS A 143 13.07 -17.70 10.56
C LYS A 143 13.73 -17.94 9.19
N HIS A 144 13.23 -17.34 8.12
CA HIS A 144 13.63 -17.67 6.74
C HIS A 144 14.18 -16.49 5.93
N SER A 145 14.22 -15.28 6.50
CA SER A 145 14.69 -14.07 5.82
C SER A 145 15.86 -13.44 6.58
N ASN A 146 16.90 -13.01 5.86
CA ASN A 146 17.88 -12.02 6.35
C ASN A 146 17.33 -10.58 6.27
N THR A 147 16.04 -10.42 5.96
CA THR A 147 15.41 -9.12 5.72
C THR A 147 15.07 -8.47 7.08
N PRO A 148 15.46 -7.21 7.30
CA PRO A 148 15.19 -6.53 8.57
C PRO A 148 13.68 -6.49 8.85
N PRO A 149 13.27 -6.43 10.13
CA PRO A 149 11.87 -6.18 10.50
C PRO A 149 11.34 -4.93 9.79
N ALA A 150 10.03 -4.91 9.50
CA ALA A 150 9.39 -3.77 8.87
C ALA A 150 9.68 -2.50 9.69
N LEU A 151 10.13 -1.44 9.03
CA LEU A 151 10.38 -0.17 9.72
C LEU A 151 9.06 0.36 10.29
N PRO A 152 9.06 0.86 11.55
CA PRO A 152 7.88 1.51 12.11
C PRO A 152 7.49 2.72 11.25
N PRO A 153 6.21 3.13 11.27
CA PRO A 153 5.78 4.33 10.57
C PRO A 153 6.60 5.56 11.04
N PRO A 154 6.92 6.51 10.15
CA PRO A 154 7.66 7.71 10.51
C PRO A 154 6.87 8.52 11.54
N GLN A 155 7.50 8.80 12.69
CA GLN A 155 6.94 9.69 13.71
C GLN A 155 6.89 11.12 13.16
N ILE A 156 5.69 11.72 13.12
CA ILE A 156 5.51 13.14 12.79
C ILE A 156 5.63 13.90 14.12
N HIS A 157 6.70 14.70 14.26
CA HIS A 157 6.91 15.64 15.36
C HIS A 157 6.25 16.99 15.10
#